data_AF-A0A0K9UZ28-F1
#
_entry.id   AF-A0A0K9UZ28-F1
#
_cell.length_a   1.000
_cell.length_b   1.000
_cell.length_c   1.000
_cell.angle_alpha   90.00
_cell.angle_beta   90.00
_cell.angle_gamma   90.00
#
_symmetry.space_group_name_H-M   'P 1'
#
loop_
_entity.id
_entity.type
_entity.pdbx_description
1 polymer ?
#
loop_
_entity_poly.entity_id
_entity_poly.type
_entity_poly.pdbx_seq_one_letter_code
_entity_poly.pdbx_strand_id
1 'polypeptide(L)'
;MPPARIEQLKHYQQGFLPLHEQLWDKALVDFRWLDKQGQVQQTRFSDGSILSANFSAQPFKLAGGEVIAPHSLLAQLANGQTHQWQPK
;
A
#
# COMPACT_ATOMS: atom_id res chain seq x y z
N MET A 1 -10.91 -26.69 11.28
CA MET A 1 -10.90 -25.36 10.63
C MET A 1 -10.21 -24.38 11.57
N PRO A 2 -9.10 -23.71 11.18
CA PRO A 2 -8.57 -22.62 11.99
C PRO A 2 -9.65 -21.55 12.21
N PRO A 3 -9.68 -20.87 13.37
CA PRO A 3 -10.64 -19.80 13.62
C PRO A 3 -10.54 -18.72 12.54
N ALA A 4 -11.67 -18.16 12.12
CA ALA A 4 -11.72 -17.09 11.10
C ALA A 4 -10.73 -15.94 11.40
N ARG A 5 -10.47 -15.68 12.69
CA ARG A 5 -9.52 -14.66 13.13
C ARG A 5 -8.06 -14.97 12.76
N ILE A 6 -7.63 -16.23 12.86
CA ILE A 6 -6.24 -16.61 12.54
C ILE A 6 -6.00 -16.45 11.03
N GLU A 7 -6.95 -16.86 10.19
CA GLU A 7 -6.83 -16.72 8.74
C GLU A 7 -6.82 -15.25 8.30
N GLN A 8 -7.62 -14.39 8.95
CA GLN A 8 -7.51 -12.94 8.76
C GLN A 8 -6.12 -12.41 9.12
N LEU A 9 -5.58 -12.76 10.29
CA LEU A 9 -4.27 -12.28 10.72
C LEU A 9 -3.15 -12.70 9.75
N LYS A 10 -3.18 -13.93 9.24
CA LYS A 10 -2.24 -14.38 8.20
C LYS A 10 -2.35 -13.54 6.92
N HIS A 11 -3.56 -13.19 6.50
CA HIS A 11 -3.79 -12.34 5.33
C HIS A 11 -3.25 -10.92 5.52
N TYR A 12 -3.44 -10.32 6.70
CA TYR A 12 -2.85 -9.01 7.03
C TYR A 12 -1.32 -9.09 7.13
N GLN A 13 -0.78 -10.16 7.70
CA GLN A 13 0.67 -10.40 7.76
C GLN A 13 1.29 -10.39 6.35
N GLN A 14 0.64 -11.01 5.37
CA GLN A 14 1.12 -11.06 3.98
C GLN A 14 1.20 -9.68 3.31
N GLY A 15 0.31 -8.75 3.69
CA GLY A 15 0.36 -7.36 3.22
C GLY A 15 1.34 -6.50 3.99
N PHE A 16 1.46 -6.72 5.30
CA PHE A 16 2.26 -5.87 6.19
C PHE A 16 3.74 -6.24 6.18
N LEU A 17 4.08 -7.53 6.27
CA LEU A 17 5.44 -7.99 6.52
C LEU A 17 6.45 -7.52 5.46
N PRO A 18 6.20 -7.66 4.14
CA PRO A 18 7.17 -7.23 3.13
C PRO A 18 7.44 -5.72 3.16
N LEU A 19 6.41 -4.93 3.50
CA LEU A 19 6.52 -3.48 3.62
C LEU A 19 7.33 -3.11 4.85
N HIS A 20 7.02 -3.73 6.00
CA HIS A 20 7.70 -3.45 7.25
C HIS A 20 9.18 -3.83 7.16
N GLU A 21 9.52 -4.99 6.59
CA GLU A 21 10.91 -5.41 6.39
C GLU A 21 11.74 -4.38 5.59
N GLN A 22 11.14 -3.76 4.56
CA GLN A 22 11.81 -2.75 3.74
C GLN A 22 11.82 -1.36 4.40
N LEU A 23 10.73 -0.95 5.07
CA LEU A 23 10.44 0.45 5.37
C LEU A 23 10.58 0.84 6.85
N TRP A 24 10.73 -0.11 7.77
CA TRP A 24 10.64 0.18 9.22
C TRP A 24 11.63 1.23 9.73
N ASP A 25 12.82 1.33 9.12
CA ASP A 25 13.89 2.27 9.47
C ASP A 25 14.03 3.42 8.45
N LYS A 26 13.12 3.51 7.48
CA LYS A 26 13.18 4.54 6.43
C LYS A 26 12.35 5.75 6.83
N ALA A 27 12.92 6.93 6.65
CA ALA A 27 12.20 8.15 6.95
C ALA A 27 11.05 8.34 5.93
N LEU A 28 9.87 8.73 6.42
CA LEU A 28 8.80 9.24 5.59
C LEU A 28 9.20 10.66 5.16
N VAL A 29 9.43 10.87 3.87
CA VAL A 29 9.97 12.14 3.34
C VAL A 29 8.95 12.96 2.55
N ASP A 30 7.86 12.34 2.11
CA ASP A 30 6.76 13.04 1.42
C ASP A 30 5.43 12.33 1.67
N PHE A 31 4.36 13.11 1.79
CA PHE A 31 2.99 12.63 1.88
C PHE A 31 2.08 13.56 1.10
N ARG A 32 1.19 12.98 0.29
CA ARG A 32 0.20 13.74 -0.47
C ARG A 32 -1.09 12.97 -0.69
N TRP A 33 -2.19 13.72 -0.77
CA TRP A 33 -3.42 13.24 -1.36
C TRP A 33 -3.34 13.32 -2.88
N LEU A 34 -3.71 12.25 -3.57
CA LEU A 34 -3.76 12.16 -5.03
C LEU A 34 -5.14 12.52 -5.58
N ASP A 35 -6.16 12.54 -4.73
CA ASP A 35 -7.51 12.99 -5.04
C ASP A 35 -7.92 14.19 -4.18
N LYS A 36 -9.01 14.85 -4.58
CA LYS A 36 -9.55 16.01 -3.83
C LYS A 36 -10.30 15.61 -2.57
N GLN A 37 -10.75 14.36 -2.50
CA GLN A 37 -11.56 13.83 -1.41
C GLN A 37 -10.71 13.33 -0.24
N GLY A 38 -9.39 13.19 -0.41
CA GLY A 38 -8.52 12.64 0.61
C GLY A 38 -8.75 11.15 0.83
N GLN A 39 -9.07 10.40 -0.23
CA GLN A 39 -9.25 8.95 -0.17
C GLN A 39 -8.13 8.19 -0.88
N VAL A 40 -7.34 8.86 -1.72
CA VAL A 40 -6.19 8.24 -2.36
C VAL A 40 -4.95 8.97 -1.88
N GLN A 41 -4.09 8.27 -1.15
CA GLN A 41 -2.85 8.83 -0.61
C GLN A 41 -1.63 8.25 -1.30
N GLN A 42 -0.55 9.03 -1.30
CA GLN A 42 0.78 8.56 -1.60
C GLN A 42 1.76 8.99 -0.52
N THR A 43 2.64 8.05 -0.14
CA THR A 43 3.73 8.26 0.80
C THR A 43 5.05 7.88 0.12
N ARG A 44 6.09 8.70 0.30
CA ARG A 44 7.45 8.39 -0.19
C ARG A 44 8.40 8.24 0.98
N PHE A 45 9.29 7.27 0.87
CA PHE A 45 10.31 6.98 1.87
C PHE A 45 11.69 7.38 1.38
N SER A 46 12.62 7.57 2.32
CA SER A 46 13.98 8.06 2.06
C SER A 46 14.83 7.15 1.17
N ASP A 47 14.48 5.87 1.07
CA ASP A 47 15.14 4.90 0.18
C ASP A 47 14.60 4.96 -1.27
N GLY A 48 13.60 5.80 -1.54
CA GLY A 48 12.94 5.91 -2.83
C GLY A 48 11.67 5.08 -2.97
N SER A 49 11.31 4.26 -1.97
CA SER A 49 10.07 3.48 -1.99
C SER A 49 8.83 4.39 -2.00
N ILE A 50 7.78 3.95 -2.69
CA ILE A 50 6.51 4.68 -2.83
C ILE A 50 5.36 3.76 -2.46
N LEU A 51 4.53 4.19 -1.51
CA LEU A 51 3.26 3.53 -1.18
C LEU A 51 2.11 4.40 -1.69
N SER A 52 1.20 3.82 -2.46
CA SER A 52 -0.05 4.47 -2.86
C SER A 52 -1.24 3.64 -2.36
N ALA A 53 -2.08 4.22 -1.50
CA ALA A 53 -3.25 3.54 -0.94
C ALA A 53 -4.53 4.22 -1.39
N ASN A 54 -5.51 3.42 -1.80
CA ASN A 54 -6.82 3.85 -2.22
C ASN A 54 -7.85 3.36 -1.20
N PHE A 55 -8.37 4.27 -0.39
CA PHE A 55 -9.43 4.00 0.58
C PHE A 55 -10.83 4.19 -0.02
N SER A 56 -10.93 4.64 -1.27
CA SER A 56 -12.23 4.86 -1.90
C SER A 56 -12.84 3.55 -2.42
N ALA A 57 -14.13 3.61 -2.72
CA ALA A 57 -14.85 2.53 -3.38
C ALA A 57 -14.65 2.50 -4.92
N GLN A 58 -13.81 3.39 -5.48
CA GLN A 58 -13.59 3.51 -6.93
C GLN A 58 -12.13 3.22 -7.29
N PRO A 59 -11.85 2.62 -8.46
CA PRO A 59 -10.48 2.47 -8.92
C PRO A 59 -9.85 3.84 -9.19
N PHE A 60 -8.54 3.97 -8.93
CA PHE A 60 -7.80 5.21 -9.15
C PHE A 60 -6.63 4.98 -10.10
N LYS A 61 -6.51 5.81 -11.15
CA LYS A 61 -5.39 5.75 -12.09
C LYS A 61 -4.27 6.67 -11.64
N LEU A 62 -3.10 6.12 -11.37
CA LEU A 62 -1.89 6.88 -11.09
C LEU A 62 -1.37 7.59 -12.34
N ALA A 63 -0.56 8.62 -12.14
CA ALA A 63 0.11 9.35 -13.21
C ALA A 63 1.03 8.45 -14.07
N GLY A 64 1.61 7.40 -13.48
CA GLY A 64 2.42 6.39 -14.19
C GLY A 64 1.62 5.44 -15.08
N GLY A 65 0.30 5.47 -15.00
CA GLY A 65 -0.61 4.65 -15.80
C GLY A 65 -1.19 3.45 -15.06
N GLU A 66 -0.61 3.05 -13.92
CA GLU A 66 -1.12 1.96 -13.08
C GLU A 66 -2.48 2.30 -12.49
N VAL A 67 -3.33 1.29 -12.30
CA VAL A 67 -4.64 1.41 -11.66
C VAL A 67 -4.60 0.74 -10.30
N ILE A 68 -4.97 1.48 -9.26
CA ILE A 68 -5.11 0.98 -7.90
C ILE A 68 -6.59 0.64 -7.68
N ALA A 69 -6.87 -0.62 -7.32
CA ALA A 69 -8.21 -1.09 -7.02
C ALA A 69 -8.81 -0.36 -5.80
N PRO A 70 -10.16 -0.34 -5.65
CA PRO A 70 -10.81 0.12 -4.42
C PRO A 70 -10.24 -0.56 -3.17
N HIS A 71 -10.16 0.17 -2.06
CA HIS A 71 -9.70 -0.35 -0.76
C HIS A 71 -8.38 -1.15 -0.82
N SER A 72 -7.41 -0.72 -1.61
CA SER A 72 -6.17 -1.48 -1.85
C SER A 72 -4.92 -0.61 -1.72
N LEU A 73 -3.78 -1.30 -1.68
CA LEU A 73 -2.44 -0.73 -1.62
C LEU A 73 -1.64 -1.18 -2.84
N LEU A 74 -0.92 -0.24 -3.45
CA LEU A 74 0.18 -0.49 -4.36
C LEU A 74 1.48 0.04 -3.73
N ALA A 75 2.45 -0.84 -3.55
CA ALA A 75 3.77 -0.52 -3.06
C ALA A 75 4.82 -0.75 -4.16
N GLN A 76 5.60 0.27 -4.47
CA GLN A 76 6.77 0.21 -5.34
C GLN A 76 7.99 0.38 -4.44
N LEU A 77 8.66 -0.71 -4.11
CA LEU A 77 9.75 -0.74 -3.13
C LEU A 77 11.11 -0.50 -3.81
N ALA A 78 12.04 0.11 -3.09
CA ALA A 78 13.39 0.42 -3.58
C ALA A 78 14.20 -0.82 -3.96
N ASN A 79 13.84 -1.99 -3.43
CA ASN A 79 14.43 -3.28 -3.81
C ASN A 79 13.96 -3.81 -5.18
N GLY A 80 13.15 -3.05 -5.92
CA GLY A 80 12.62 -3.39 -7.23
C GLY A 80 11.32 -4.20 -7.20
N GLN A 81 10.83 -4.58 -6.02
CA GLN A 81 9.58 -5.32 -5.89
C GLN A 81 8.37 -4.39 -5.97
N THR A 82 7.34 -4.85 -6.66
CA THR A 82 6.00 -4.24 -6.63
C THR A 82 5.07 -5.17 -5.85
N HIS A 83 4.41 -4.65 -4.82
CA HIS A 83 3.48 -5.39 -3.98
C HIS A 83 2.10 -4.76 -4.04
N GLN A 84 1.10 -5.57 -4.43
CA GLN A 84 -0.31 -5.17 -4.42
C GLN A 84 -1.04 -5.96 -3.35
N TRP A 85 -1.80 -5.27 -2.52
CA TRP A 85 -2.53 -5.90 -1.43
C TRP A 85 -3.89 -5.25 -1.20
N GLN A 86 -4.87 -6.08 -0.85
CA GLN A 86 -6.21 -5.65 -0.46
C GLN A 86 -6.65 -6.43 0.78
N PRO A 87 -7.38 -5.82 1.74
CA PRO A 87 -7.98 -6.53 2.86
C PRO A 87 -9.04 -7.54 2.38
N LYS A 88 -9.34 -8.52 3.22
CA LYS A 88 -10.40 -9.52 3.04
C LYS A 88 -11.52 -9.32 4.04
#